data_AF-A0AAW5N1E3-F1
#
_entry.id   AF-A0AAW5N1E3-F1
#
_cell.length_a   1.000
_cell.length_b   1.000
_cell.length_c   1.000
_cell.angle_alpha   90.00
_cell.angle_beta   90.00
_cell.angle_gamma   90.00
#
_symmetry.space_group_name_H-M   'P 1'
#
loop_
_entity.id
_entity.type
_entity.pdbx_description
1 polymer ?
#
loop_
_entity_poly.entity_id
_entity_poly.type
_entity_poly.pdbx_seq_one_letter_code
_entity_poly.pdbx_strand_id
1 'polypeptide(L)'
;MPVLVHVEVTHADIDIFDREALFIETVMEPLRQRLTSLKVVFEHITTKDAAEYVRDCNELLAATITPQHLMFNRNHMLVGG
;
A
#
# COMPACT_ATOMS: atom_id res chain seq x y z
N MET A 1 20.41 -0.01 0.42
CA MET A 1 19.49 -0.04 1.58
C MET A 1 18.07 0.07 1.05
N PRO A 2 17.14 -0.83 1.38
CA PRO A 2 15.72 -0.67 1.01
C PRO A 2 15.01 0.33 1.93
N VAL A 3 13.92 0.93 1.45
CA VAL A 3 12.99 1.74 2.26
C VAL A 3 11.74 0.92 2.52
N LEU A 4 11.34 0.81 3.78
CA LEU A 4 10.12 0.12 4.21
C LEU A 4 9.05 1.18 4.44
N VAL A 5 7.88 1.02 3.83
CA VAL A 5 6.86 2.06 3.78
C VAL A 5 5.54 1.54 4.32
N HIS A 6 5.02 2.20 5.35
CA HIS A 6 3.61 2.12 5.72
C HIS A 6 2.81 2.97 4.74
N VAL A 7 2.05 2.32 3.85
CA VAL A 7 1.48 2.93 2.65
C VAL A 7 0.12 3.57 2.96
N GLU A 8 0.10 4.69 3.71
CA GLU A 8 -1.13 5.44 3.98
C GLU A 8 -0.87 6.95 4.06
N VAL A 9 -1.74 7.73 3.43
CA VAL A 9 -1.85 9.16 3.74
C VAL A 9 -2.66 9.37 5.02
N THR A 10 -2.46 10.51 5.70
CA THR A 10 -3.10 10.77 7.00
C THR A 10 -3.99 12.01 7.02
N HIS A 11 -4.39 12.53 5.85
CA HIS A 11 -5.28 13.69 5.81
C HIS A 11 -6.65 13.34 6.44
N ALA A 12 -7.19 14.27 7.22
CA ALA A 12 -8.39 14.03 8.03
C ALA A 12 -9.68 13.95 7.20
N ASP A 13 -9.66 14.51 5.99
CA ASP A 13 -10.75 14.54 5.02
C ASP A 13 -10.81 13.30 4.12
N ILE A 14 -9.84 12.38 4.23
CA ILE A 14 -9.78 11.15 3.46
C ILE A 14 -10.29 9.98 4.31
N ASP A 15 -11.27 9.26 3.76
CA ASP A 15 -11.79 8.03 4.36
C ASP A 15 -10.67 7.01 4.57
N ILE A 16 -10.69 6.32 5.71
CA ILE A 16 -9.60 5.39 6.08
C ILE A 16 -9.39 4.29 5.03
N PHE A 17 -10.44 3.83 4.36
CA PHE A 17 -10.37 2.77 3.37
C PHE A 17 -9.78 3.22 2.02
N ASP A 18 -9.66 4.54 1.79
CA ASP A 18 -9.10 5.11 0.55
C ASP A 18 -7.63 5.54 0.70
N ARG A 19 -7.10 5.55 1.94
CA ARG A 19 -5.77 6.10 2.24
C ARG A 19 -4.61 5.36 1.56
N GLU A 20 -4.71 4.04 1.44
CA GLU A 20 -3.67 3.23 0.81
C GLU A 20 -3.59 3.52 -0.70
N ALA A 21 -4.73 3.48 -1.39
CA ALA A 21 -4.80 3.76 -2.82
C ALA A 21 -4.32 5.19 -3.14
N LEU A 22 -4.74 6.19 -2.36
CA LEU A 22 -4.31 7.57 -2.61
C LEU A 22 -2.81 7.77 -2.34
N PHE A 23 -2.21 7.05 -1.38
CA PHE A 23 -0.76 7.12 -1.15
C PHE A 23 0.03 6.64 -2.37
N ILE A 24 -0.44 5.59 -3.06
CA ILE A 24 0.20 5.08 -4.27
C ILE A 24 0.26 6.18 -5.33
N GLU A 25 -0.87 6.84 -5.59
CA GLU A 25 -0.99 7.89 -6.61
C GLU A 25 -0.18 9.14 -6.25
N THR A 26 -0.32 9.63 -5.02
CA THR A 26 0.15 10.97 -4.64
C THR A 26 1.57 10.99 -4.07
N VAL A 27 2.07 9.86 -3.55
CA VAL A 27 3.38 9.79 -2.90
C VAL A 27 4.29 8.77 -3.58
N MET A 28 3.85 7.51 -3.71
CA MET A 28 4.77 6.46 -4.15
C MET A 28 5.17 6.62 -5.61
N GLU A 29 4.22 6.80 -6.51
CA GLU A 29 4.51 6.90 -7.93
C GLU A 29 5.44 8.09 -8.23
N PRO A 30 5.20 9.31 -7.71
CA PRO A 30 6.16 10.42 -7.82
C PRO A 30 7.54 10.11 -7.22
N LEU A 31 7.60 9.44 -6.06
CA LEU A 31 8.88 9.10 -5.41
C LEU A 31 9.71 8.14 -6.28
N ARG A 32 9.08 7.10 -6.83
CA ARG A 32 9.76 6.09 -7.66
C ARG A 32 10.16 6.64 -9.02
N GLN A 33 9.38 7.56 -9.59
CA GLN A 33 9.78 8.28 -10.80
C GLN A 33 11.01 9.18 -10.55
N ARG A 34 11.10 9.79 -9.37
CA ARG A 34 12.24 10.65 -9.00
C ARG A 34 13.49 9.86 -8.65
N LEU A 35 13.34 8.72 -7.98
CA LEU A 35 14.44 7.88 -7.49
C LEU A 35 14.34 6.47 -8.10
N THR A 36 14.63 6.37 -9.40
CA THR A 36 14.37 5.18 -10.21
C THR A 36 15.14 3.92 -9.79
N SER A 37 16.23 4.07 -9.03
CA SER A 37 17.03 2.95 -8.50
C SER A 37 16.72 2.60 -7.04
N LEU A 38 15.74 3.28 -6.41
CA LEU A 38 15.37 3.05 -5.02
C LEU A 38 14.64 1.71 -4.88
N LYS A 39 15.11 0.88 -3.93
CA LYS A 39 14.41 -0.33 -3.53
C LYS A 39 13.38 -0.02 -2.45
N VAL A 40 12.14 -0.45 -2.66
CA VAL A 40 11.01 -0.15 -1.77
C VAL A 40 10.29 -1.45 -1.39
N VAL A 41 9.85 -1.53 -0.14
CA VAL A 41 8.90 -2.54 0.33
C VAL A 41 7.65 -1.83 0.82
N PHE A 42 6.51 -2.18 0.23
CA PHE A 42 5.21 -1.83 0.76
C PHE A 42 4.90 -2.76 1.93
N GLU A 43 4.86 -2.23 3.13
CA GLU A 43 4.50 -3.03 4.28
C GLU A 43 2.99 -3.27 4.31
N HIS A 44 2.62 -4.49 4.69
CA HIS A 44 1.26 -4.91 5.06
C HIS A 44 0.15 -4.42 4.12
N ILE A 45 0.32 -4.56 2.80
CA ILE A 45 -0.69 -4.13 1.82
C ILE A 45 -2.07 -4.75 2.10
N THR A 46 -3.12 -3.98 1.84
CA THR A 46 -4.50 -4.34 2.19
C THR A 46 -5.50 -4.24 1.04
N THR A 47 -5.12 -3.55 -0.04
CA THR A 47 -6.01 -3.26 -1.17
C THR A 47 -5.65 -4.04 -2.43
N LYS A 48 -6.65 -4.19 -3.31
CA LYS A 48 -6.43 -4.70 -4.67
C LYS A 48 -5.48 -3.79 -5.44
N ASP A 49 -5.63 -2.47 -5.30
CA ASP A 49 -4.81 -1.49 -6.00
C ASP A 49 -3.32 -1.65 -5.66
N ALA A 50 -2.98 -1.84 -4.38
CA ALA A 50 -1.60 -2.12 -3.98
C ALA A 50 -1.09 -3.45 -4.54
N ALA A 51 -1.90 -4.50 -4.53
CA ALA A 51 -1.52 -5.80 -5.08
C ALA A 51 -1.26 -5.73 -6.60
N GLU A 52 -2.11 -5.02 -7.36
CA GLU A 52 -1.92 -4.80 -8.80
C GLU A 52 -0.71 -3.92 -9.07
N TYR A 53 -0.55 -2.83 -8.30
CA TYR A 53 0.59 -1.93 -8.43
C TYR A 53 1.92 -2.65 -8.23
N VAL A 54 2.03 -3.51 -7.21
CA VAL A 54 3.25 -4.29 -6.94
C VAL A 54 3.46 -5.37 -8.00
N ARG A 55 2.39 -6.06 -8.44
CA ARG A 55 2.46 -7.09 -9.50
C ARG A 55 2.98 -6.53 -10.82
N ASP A 56 2.52 -5.34 -11.20
CA ASP A 56 2.80 -4.73 -12.50
C ASP A 56 4.09 -3.88 -12.49
N CYS A 57 4.79 -3.86 -11.35
CA CYS A 57 6.01 -3.10 -11.15
C CYS A 57 7.29 -3.83 -11.59
N ASN A 58 8.42 -3.15 -11.41
CA ASN A 58 9.75 -3.74 -11.62
C ASN A 58 10.28 -4.45 -10.36
N GLU A 59 11.44 -5.09 -10.48
CA GLU A 59 12.10 -5.87 -9.43
C GLU A 59 12.58 -5.06 -8.21
N LEU A 60 12.45 -3.73 -8.26
CA LEU A 60 12.85 -2.83 -7.17
C LEU A 60 11.70 -2.56 -6.18
N LEU A 61 10.49 -3.04 -6.47
CA LEU A 61 9.33 -2.97 -5.58
C LEU A 61 8.91 -4.36 -5.12
N ALA A 62 8.70 -4.51 -3.82
CA ALA A 62 8.12 -5.70 -3.21
C ALA A 62 7.04 -5.31 -2.19
N ALA A 63 6.32 -6.29 -1.65
CA ALA A 63 5.35 -6.08 -0.59
C ALA A 63 5.37 -7.21 0.45
N THR A 64 4.97 -6.89 1.68
CA THR A 64 4.64 -7.87 2.71
C THR A 64 3.13 -7.94 2.88
N ILE A 65 2.61 -9.11 3.24
CA ILE A 65 1.20 -9.33 3.54
C ILE A 65 1.11 -10.02 4.89
N THR A 66 0.21 -9.54 5.74
CA THR A 66 0.01 -10.10 7.08
C THR A 66 -0.98 -11.27 7.04
N PRO A 67 -0.92 -12.22 7.99
CA PRO A 67 -1.89 -13.31 8.06
C PRO A 67 -3.34 -12.82 8.19
N GLN A 68 -3.58 -11.77 8.97
CA GLN A 68 -4.94 -11.23 9.15
C GLN A 68 -5.52 -10.64 7.87
N HIS A 69 -4.72 -10.00 7.01
CA HIS A 69 -5.19 -9.49 5.71
C HIS A 69 -5.38 -10.60 4.68
N LEU A 70 -4.83 -11.80 4.90
CA LEU A 70 -5.12 -12.99 4.09
C LEU A 70 -6.39 -13.71 4.55
N MET A 71 -6.65 -13.72 5.87
CA MET A 71 -7.70 -14.55 6.45
C MET A 71 -9.02 -13.79 6.70
N PHE A 72 -8.95 -12.47 6.87
CA PHE A 72 -10.09 -11.67 7.31
C PHE A 72 -10.31 -10.47 6.40
N ASN A 73 -11.48 -9.86 6.58
CA ASN A 73 -11.86 -8.60 5.96
C ASN A 73 -12.64 -7.75 6.99
N ARG A 74 -12.96 -6.51 6.64
CA ARG A 74 -13.60 -5.54 7.54
C ARG A 74 -14.86 -6.04 8.25
N ASN A 75 -15.65 -6.92 7.63
CA ASN A 75 -16.86 -7.48 8.24
C ASN A 75 -16.58 -8.32 9.50
N HIS A 76 -15.34 -8.81 9.66
CA HIS A 76 -14.91 -9.53 10.87
C HIS A 76 -14.64 -8.60 12.05
N MET A 77 -14.48 -7.29 11.80
CA MET A 77 -14.20 -6.27 12.80
C MET A 77 -15.38 -5.31 13.01
N LEU A 78 -16.12 -4.99 11.95
CA LEU A 78 -17.19 -4.00 11.94
C LEU A 78 -18.54 -4.70 11.75
N VAL A 79 -19.48 -4.43 12.66
CA VAL A 79 -20.84 -4.96 12.57
C VAL A 79 -21.56 -4.27 11.41
N GLY A 80 -21.63 -4.95 10.26
CA GLY A 80 -22.40 -4.50 9.09
C GLY A 80 -21.58 -4.03 7.88
N GLY A 81 -20.25 -4.05 7.96
CA GLY A 81 -19.36 -3.60 6.87
C GLY A 81 -18.43 -2.48 7.31
#